data_AF-A0A101VBZ8-F1
#
_entry.id   AF-A0A101VBZ8-F1
#
_cell.length_a   1.000
_cell.length_b   1.000
_cell.length_c   1.000
_cell.angle_alpha   90.00
_cell.angle_beta   90.00
_cell.angle_gamma   90.00
#
_symmetry.space_group_name_H-M   'P 1'
#
loop_
_entity.id
_entity.type
_entity.pdbx_description
1 polymer ?
#
loop_
_entity_poly.entity_id
_entity_poly.type
_entity_poly.pdbx_seq_one_letter_code
_entity_poly.pdbx_strand_id
1 'polypeptide(L)'
;MILEVLPLIITAFLLAGMIQVLITKETINKWLGKDAGIKDIFLGAIAGALMPGGPYAFYPIAASFLISGAEIGTVLAFVVLRKIRMFKFM
;
A
#
# COMPACT_ATOMS: atom_id res chain seq x y z
N MET A 1 19.12 12.24 13.74
CA MET A 1 18.99 11.17 12.72
C MET A 1 18.17 9.97 13.21
N ILE A 2 18.68 8.97 13.96
CA ILE A 2 17.83 7.79 14.32
C ILE A 2 16.62 8.15 15.20
N LEU A 3 16.80 9.14 16.11
CA LEU A 3 15.79 9.60 17.05
C LEU A 3 14.60 10.35 16.40
N GLU A 4 14.76 10.85 15.17
CA GLU A 4 13.69 11.53 14.42
C GLU A 4 12.93 10.56 13.52
N VAL A 5 13.61 9.54 13.00
CA VAL A 5 13.02 8.55 12.09
C VAL A 5 12.25 7.48 12.88
N LEU A 6 12.67 7.17 14.11
CA LEU A 6 12.01 6.20 14.98
C LEU A 6 10.52 6.52 15.25
N PRO A 7 10.14 7.72 15.72
CA PRO A 7 8.73 8.05 15.90
C PRO A 7 7.97 8.05 14.58
N LEU A 8 8.59 8.47 13.48
CA LEU A 8 7.96 8.49 12.16
C LEU A 8 7.64 7.07 11.65
N ILE A 9 8.53 6.10 11.86
CA ILE A 9 8.29 4.69 11.55
C ILE A 9 7.18 4.12 12.43
N ILE A 10 7.21 4.40 13.74
CA ILE A 10 6.19 3.92 14.69
C ILE A 10 4.81 4.46 14.31
N THR A 11 4.69 5.75 14.01
CA THR A 11 3.43 6.37 13.58
C THR A 11 2.97 5.82 12.22
N ALA A 12 3.89 5.61 11.27
CA ALA A 12 3.55 4.99 9.97
C ALA A 12 3.04 3.55 10.14
N PHE A 13 3.65 2.76 11.02
CA PHE A 13 3.21 1.40 11.33
C PHE A 13 1.87 1.39 12.08
N LEU A 14 1.66 2.30 13.03
CA LEU A 14 0.38 2.46 13.72
C LEU A 14 -0.73 2.83 12.74
N LEU A 15 -0.50 3.80 11.86
CA LEU A 15 -1.46 4.19 10.83
C LEU A 15 -1.71 3.05 9.85
N ALA A 16 -0.67 2.33 9.41
CA ALA A 16 -0.82 1.16 8.54
C ALA A 16 -1.59 0.02 9.22
N GLY A 17 -1.38 -0.19 10.52
CA GLY A 17 -2.13 -1.14 11.34
C GLY A 17 -3.58 -0.72 11.50
N MET A 18 -3.84 0.57 11.76
CA MET A 18 -5.20 1.11 11.83
C MET A 18 -5.91 0.98 10.49
N ILE A 19 -5.24 1.25 9.36
CA ILE A 19 -5.79 1.05 8.03
C ILE A 19 -6.09 -0.43 7.77
N GLN A 20 -5.25 -1.36 8.24
CA GLN A 20 -5.56 -2.80 8.16
C GLN A 20 -6.73 -3.24 9.04
N VAL A 21 -6.97 -2.57 10.18
CA VAL A 21 -8.12 -2.82 11.04
C VAL A 21 -9.39 -2.20 10.44
N LEU A 22 -9.27 -1.00 9.84
CA LEU A 22 -10.38 -0.27 9.22
C LEU A 22 -10.79 -0.87 7.88
N ILE A 23 -9.81 -1.34 7.09
CA ILE A 23 -10.00 -2.03 5.82
C ILE A 23 -9.84 -3.52 6.08
N THR A 24 -10.96 -4.16 6.41
CA THR A 24 -11.02 -5.60 6.69
C THR A 24 -10.55 -6.41 5.48
N LYS A 25 -9.87 -7.55 5.72
CA LYS A 25 -9.38 -8.44 4.66
C LYS A 25 -10.45 -8.84 3.65
N GLU A 26 -11.71 -8.96 4.09
CA GLU A 26 -12.86 -9.19 3.21
C GLU A 26 -13.08 -8.07 2.20
N THR A 27 -12.96 -6.81 2.61
CA THR A 27 -13.08 -5.66 1.71
C THR A 27 -11.95 -5.62 0.70
N ILE A 28 -10.72 -5.94 1.13
CA ILE A 28 -9.58 -6.06 0.20
C ILE A 28 -9.80 -7.21 -0.78
N ASN A 29 -10.20 -8.40 -0.32
CA ASN A 29 -10.49 -9.52 -1.21
C ASN A 29 -11.62 -9.20 -2.21
N LYS A 30 -12.65 -8.47 -1.76
CA LYS A 30 -13.81 -8.13 -2.58
C LYS A 30 -13.56 -7.02 -3.61
N TRP A 31 -12.60 -6.12 -3.36
CA TRP A 31 -12.32 -4.95 -4.21
C TRP A 31 -10.96 -4.99 -4.91
N LEU A 32 -10.02 -5.77 -4.38
CA LEU A 32 -8.63 -5.84 -4.79
C LEU A 32 -8.14 -7.29 -4.97
N GLY A 33 -9.00 -8.29 -4.69
CA GLY A 33 -8.71 -9.71 -4.81
C GLY A 33 -9.29 -10.33 -6.07
N LYS A 34 -8.96 -11.60 -6.33
CA LYS A 34 -9.19 -12.32 -7.60
C LYS A 34 -10.59 -12.23 -8.22
N ASP A 35 -11.61 -11.95 -7.41
CA ASP A 35 -13.01 -11.87 -7.85
C ASP A 35 -13.39 -10.53 -8.51
N ALA A 36 -12.57 -9.48 -8.38
CA ALA A 36 -12.92 -8.15 -8.85
C ALA A 36 -12.29 -7.79 -10.23
N GLY A 37 -11.27 -8.54 -10.67
CA GLY A 37 -10.75 -8.59 -12.03
C GLY A 37 -9.93 -7.36 -12.43
N ILE A 38 -10.10 -6.83 -13.65
CA ILE A 38 -9.31 -5.70 -14.17
C ILE A 38 -9.52 -4.40 -13.35
N LYS A 39 -10.66 -4.27 -12.65
CA LYS A 39 -10.97 -3.07 -11.85
C LYS A 39 -10.01 -2.89 -10.67
N ASP A 40 -9.44 -3.98 -10.20
CA ASP A 40 -8.62 -4.11 -9.00
C ASP A 40 -7.26 -3.50 -9.26
N ILE A 41 -6.73 -3.79 -10.44
CA ILE A 41 -5.49 -3.24 -10.97
C ILE A 41 -5.61 -1.71 -11.07
N PHE A 42 -6.76 -1.21 -11.53
CA PHE A 42 -7.02 0.23 -11.63
C PHE A 42 -7.17 0.91 -10.26
N LEU A 43 -7.85 0.26 -9.31
CA LEU A 43 -7.92 0.75 -7.93
C LEU A 43 -6.55 0.73 -7.24
N GLY A 44 -5.79 -0.36 -7.37
CA GLY A 44 -4.44 -0.48 -6.85
C GLY A 44 -3.49 0.56 -7.45
N ALA A 45 -3.64 0.84 -8.74
CA ALA A 45 -2.95 1.90 -9.43
C ALA A 45 -3.25 3.29 -8.82
N ILE A 46 -4.52 3.65 -8.69
CA ILE A 46 -4.94 4.93 -8.11
C ILE A 46 -4.48 5.04 -6.65
N ALA A 47 -4.63 3.97 -5.87
CA ALA A 47 -4.17 3.90 -4.49
C ALA A 47 -2.66 4.14 -4.41
N GLY A 48 -1.87 3.51 -5.28
CA GLY A 48 -0.40 3.68 -5.32
C GLY A 48 0.02 5.09 -5.73
N ALA A 49 -0.73 5.73 -6.64
CA ALA A 49 -0.48 7.10 -7.09
C ALA A 49 -0.84 8.16 -6.03
N LEU A 50 -1.91 7.93 -5.28
CA LEU A 50 -2.39 8.83 -4.24
C LEU A 50 -1.61 8.67 -2.93
N MET A 51 -0.95 7.53 -2.69
CA MET A 51 -0.30 7.22 -1.43
C MET A 51 0.91 8.14 -1.14
N PRO A 52 0.80 9.10 -0.20
CA PRO A 52 1.92 9.93 0.22
C PRO A 52 2.79 9.17 1.24
N GLY A 53 4.09 9.50 1.29
CA GLY A 53 5.02 8.98 2.30
C GLY A 53 6.32 8.43 1.69
N GLY A 54 7.37 8.22 2.49
CA GLY A 54 8.63 7.59 2.06
C GLY A 54 8.53 6.07 1.94
N PRO A 55 9.54 5.38 1.36
CA PRO A 55 9.51 3.92 1.12
C PRO A 55 9.14 3.12 2.38
N TYR A 56 9.52 3.61 3.55
CA TYR A 56 9.23 3.01 4.86
C TYR A 56 7.73 2.87 5.20
N ALA A 57 6.87 3.75 4.70
CA ALA A 57 5.42 3.63 4.92
C ALA A 57 4.72 2.83 3.81
N PHE A 58 5.33 2.77 2.63
CA PHE A 58 4.69 2.23 1.43
C PHE A 58 4.84 0.73 1.27
N TYR A 59 6.04 0.19 1.52
CA TYR A 59 6.27 -1.26 1.45
C TYR A 59 5.46 -2.07 2.47
N PRO A 60 5.27 -1.62 3.73
CA PRO A 60 4.38 -2.32 4.67
C PRO A 60 2.94 -2.38 4.17
N ILE A 61 2.48 -1.35 3.45
CA ILE A 61 1.11 -1.28 2.96
C ILE A 61 0.94 -2.18 1.73
N ALA A 62 1.91 -2.17 0.82
CA ALA A 62 1.96 -3.16 -0.26
C ALA A 62 1.99 -4.60 0.28
N ALA A 63 2.77 -4.87 1.33
CA ALA A 63 2.80 -6.17 1.99
C ALA A 63 1.46 -6.53 2.65
N SER A 64 0.77 -5.56 3.25
CA SER A 64 -0.55 -5.78 3.83
C SER A 64 -1.60 -6.16 2.78
N PHE A 65 -1.53 -5.62 1.56
CA PHE A 65 -2.40 -6.01 0.45
C PHE A 65 -2.16 -7.46 0.05
N LEU A 66 -0.90 -7.88 -0.10
CA LEU A 66 -0.56 -9.29 -0.37
C LEU A 66 -1.08 -10.22 0.72
N ILE A 67 -0.86 -9.89 1.99
CA ILE A 67 -1.28 -10.72 3.14
C ILE A 67 -2.82 -10.74 3.30
N SER A 68 -3.51 -9.73 2.77
CA SER A 68 -4.97 -9.62 2.80
C SER A 68 -5.67 -10.31 1.62
N GLY A 69 -4.92 -10.92 0.71
CA GLY A 69 -5.47 -11.66 -0.44
C GLY A 69 -5.62 -10.84 -1.72
N ALA A 70 -5.04 -9.64 -1.78
CA ALA A 70 -5.06 -8.85 -3.01
C ALA A 70 -4.37 -9.60 -4.16
N GLU A 71 -4.89 -9.43 -5.37
CA GLU A 71 -4.34 -10.03 -6.57
C GLU A 71 -2.93 -9.50 -6.85
N ILE A 72 -2.04 -10.35 -7.36
CA ILE A 72 -0.65 -9.99 -7.63
C ILE A 72 -0.58 -8.81 -8.63
N GLY A 73 -1.46 -8.77 -9.63
CA GLY A 73 -1.57 -7.66 -10.58
C GLY A 73 -1.85 -6.32 -9.90
N THR A 74 -2.74 -6.31 -8.90
CA THR A 74 -3.10 -5.13 -8.11
C THR A 74 -1.95 -4.61 -7.27
N VAL A 75 -1.21 -5.52 -6.62
CA VAL A 75 -0.04 -5.13 -5.81
C VAL A 75 1.09 -4.62 -6.71
N LEU A 76 1.31 -5.25 -7.87
CA LEU A 76 2.28 -4.77 -8.85
C LEU A 76 1.89 -3.39 -9.38
N ALA A 77 0.62 -3.16 -9.72
CA ALA A 77 0.14 -1.86 -10.15
C ALA A 77 0.36 -0.78 -9.08
N PHE A 78 0.04 -1.10 -7.82
CA PHE A 78 0.30 -0.23 -6.68
C PHE A 78 1.79 0.13 -6.58
N VAL A 79 2.69 -0.86 -6.62
CA VAL A 79 4.14 -0.67 -6.47
C VAL A 79 4.76 0.07 -7.66
N VAL A 80 4.40 -0.30 -8.88
CA VAL A 80 4.96 0.27 -10.12
C VAL A 80 4.60 1.74 -10.25
N LEU A 81 3.36 2.13 -9.93
CA LEU A 81 2.93 3.53 -10.04
C LEU A 81 3.68 4.46 -9.11
N ARG A 82 4.13 3.96 -7.96
CA ARG A 82 4.98 4.77 -7.11
C ARG A 82 6.41 4.92 -7.63
N LYS A 83 6.91 3.94 -8.40
CA LYS A 83 8.25 4.01 -9.00
C LYS A 83 8.44 5.28 -9.84
N ILE A 84 7.35 5.83 -10.40
CA ILE A 84 7.32 7.09 -11.17
C ILE A 84 7.60 8.34 -10.32
N ARG A 85 7.32 8.34 -9.01
CA ARG A 85 7.54 9.50 -8.13
C ARG A 85 8.77 9.37 -7.23
N MET A 86 9.26 8.14 -7.02
CA MET A 86 10.37 7.85 -6.10
C MET A 86 11.75 8.25 -6.64
N PHE A 87 11.90 8.42 -7.96
CA PHE A 87 13.18 8.81 -8.58
C PHE A 87 13.54 10.30 -8.38
N LYS A 88 12.60 11.13 -7.89
CA LYS A 88 12.84 12.57 -7.67
C LYS A 88 13.34 12.90 -6.25
N PHE A 89 13.52 11.90 -5.41
CA PHE A 89 13.98 12.03 -4.02
C PHE A 89 15.30 11.28 -3.73
N MET A 90 16.03 10.89 -4.77
CA MET A 90 17.38 10.31 -4.68
C MET A 90 18.37 11.16 -5.48
#